data_AF-A0A7W9HUX7-F1
#
_entry.id   AF-A0A7W9HUX7-F1
#
_cell.length_a   1.000
_cell.length_b   1.000
_cell.length_c   1.000
_cell.angle_alpha   90.00
_cell.angle_beta   90.00
_cell.angle_gamma   90.00
#
_symmetry.space_group_name_H-M   'P 1'
#
loop_
_entity.id
_entity.type
_entity.pdbx_description
1 polymer ?
#
loop_
_entity_poly.entity_id
_entity_poly.type
_entity_poly.pdbx_seq_one_letter_code
_entity_poly.pdbx_strand_id
1 'polypeptide(L)'
;MTPIWLTIVVAVLSVSGALAAQWLASSRAYRLALIERETRRAERDRQSREDAYTKFLAAARAIKPGKQPTADPSATESASTALREAAAHIELYSPDLAEGPLAVALAAAERLLTLPLAMSPSAPAVREAEREFDEALAKLRRAMHSDLDDS
;
A
#
# COMPACT_ATOMS: atom_id res chain seq x y z
N MET A 1 -11.82 -63.72 34.00
CA MET A 1 -10.52 -63.08 34.28
C MET A 1 -9.87 -62.74 32.95
N THR A 2 -9.84 -61.46 32.56
CA THR A 2 -9.07 -61.02 31.39
C THR A 2 -7.57 -61.15 31.72
N PRO A 3 -6.74 -61.71 30.83
CA PRO A 3 -5.33 -61.88 31.11
C PRO A 3 -4.67 -60.49 31.24
N ILE A 4 -3.89 -60.29 32.31
CA ILE A 4 -3.23 -59.03 32.68
C ILE A 4 -2.35 -58.47 31.53
N TRP A 5 -1.79 -59.36 30.73
CA TRP A 5 -1.10 -59.06 29.46
C TRP A 5 -1.95 -58.17 28.52
N LEU A 6 -3.25 -58.42 28.45
CA LEU A 6 -4.14 -57.86 27.42
C LEU A 6 -4.54 -56.44 27.81
N THR A 7 -4.71 -56.21 29.11
CA THR A 7 -4.87 -54.87 29.68
C THR A 7 -3.63 -54.01 29.50
N ILE A 8 -2.42 -54.58 29.60
CA ILE A 8 -1.17 -53.85 29.36
C ILE A 8 -1.05 -53.44 27.87
N VAL A 9 -1.34 -54.36 26.95
CA VAL A 9 -1.30 -54.08 25.51
C VAL A 9 -2.30 -52.99 25.11
N VAL A 10 -3.54 -53.05 25.61
CA VAL A 10 -4.56 -52.03 25.33
C VAL A 10 -4.15 -50.66 25.90
N ALA A 11 -3.57 -50.62 27.10
CA ALA A 11 -3.09 -49.38 27.70
C ALA A 11 -1.96 -48.74 26.87
N VAL A 12 -0.98 -49.54 26.43
CA VAL A 12 0.14 -49.05 25.59
C VAL A 12 -0.37 -48.56 24.23
N LEU A 13 -1.29 -49.28 23.59
CA LEU A 13 -1.90 -48.86 22.32
C LEU A 13 -2.72 -47.57 22.48
N SER A 14 -3.44 -47.42 23.59
CA SER A 14 -4.24 -46.22 23.87
C SER A 14 -3.36 -44.99 24.08
N VAL A 15 -2.26 -45.13 24.83
CA VAL A 15 -1.28 -44.04 25.05
C VAL A 15 -0.56 -43.69 23.75
N SER A 16 -0.14 -44.70 22.98
CA SER A 16 0.52 -44.49 21.69
C SER A 16 -0.40 -43.82 20.68
N GLY A 17 -1.68 -44.23 20.64
CA GLY A 17 -2.71 -43.59 19.81
C GLY A 17 -2.97 -42.14 20.20
N ALA A 18 -3.04 -41.85 21.50
CA ALA A 18 -3.20 -40.47 22.01
C ALA A 18 -2.00 -39.59 21.64
N LEU A 19 -0.77 -40.09 21.80
CA LEU A 19 0.45 -39.38 21.43
C LEU A 19 0.53 -39.13 19.92
N ALA A 20 0.18 -40.12 19.09
CA ALA A 20 0.15 -39.96 17.64
C ALA A 20 -0.91 -38.94 17.20
N ALA A 21 -2.11 -38.97 17.79
CA ALA A 21 -3.16 -38.01 17.53
C ALA A 21 -2.76 -36.57 17.93
N GLN A 22 -2.11 -36.42 19.10
CA GLN A 22 -1.62 -35.14 19.58
C GLN A 22 -0.48 -34.58 18.72
N TRP A 23 0.42 -35.45 18.26
CA TRP A 23 1.48 -35.07 17.33
C TRP A 23 0.92 -34.62 15.98
N LEU A 24 -0.05 -35.35 15.43
CA LEU A 24 -0.73 -34.98 14.18
C LEU A 24 -1.53 -33.67 14.33
N ALA A 25 -2.18 -33.45 15.48
CA ALA A 25 -2.86 -32.20 15.79
C ALA A 25 -1.85 -31.02 15.90
N SER A 26 -0.72 -31.23 16.57
CA SER A 26 0.31 -30.19 16.75
C SER A 26 0.98 -29.79 15.43
N SER A 27 1.26 -30.75 14.54
CA SER A 27 1.85 -30.48 13.22
C SER A 27 0.88 -29.73 12.30
N ARG A 28 -0.42 -30.07 12.35
CA ARG A 28 -1.47 -29.32 11.65
C ARG A 28 -1.62 -27.91 12.19
N ALA A 29 -1.65 -27.74 13.51
CA ALA A 29 -1.72 -26.43 14.15
C ALA A 29 -0.51 -25.56 13.82
N TYR A 30 0.69 -26.13 13.79
CA TYR A 30 1.92 -25.43 13.39
C TYR A 30 1.88 -24.98 11.93
N ARG A 31 1.45 -25.86 11.01
CA ARG A 31 1.27 -25.49 9.59
C ARG A 31 0.23 -24.39 9.44
N LEU A 32 -0.89 -24.48 10.15
CA LEU A 32 -1.94 -23.47 10.11
C LEU A 32 -1.43 -22.12 10.63
N ALA A 33 -0.64 -22.12 11.70
CA ALA A 33 -0.04 -20.92 12.27
C ALA A 33 1.02 -20.29 11.35
N LEU A 34 1.75 -21.10 10.57
CA LEU A 34 2.67 -20.58 9.55
C LEU A 34 1.89 -19.90 8.41
N ILE A 35 0.87 -20.58 7.88
CA ILE A 35 0.00 -20.02 6.84
C ILE A 35 -0.64 -18.72 7.33
N GLU A 36 -1.16 -18.69 8.55
CA GLU A 36 -1.77 -17.49 9.14
C GLU A 36 -0.76 -16.33 9.29
N ARG A 37 0.50 -16.64 9.60
CA ARG A 37 1.55 -15.61 9.67
C ARG A 37 1.90 -15.06 8.30
N GLU A 38 1.97 -15.91 7.29
CA GLU A 38 2.25 -15.51 5.91
C GLU A 38 1.10 -14.67 5.34
N THR A 39 -0.15 -15.11 5.53
CA THR A 39 -1.32 -14.33 5.08
C THR A 39 -1.43 -13.00 5.80
N ARG A 40 -1.16 -12.96 7.12
CA ARG A 40 -1.12 -11.69 7.88
C ARG A 40 0.01 -10.77 7.43
N ARG A 41 1.14 -11.29 6.94
CA ARG A 41 2.22 -10.47 6.38
C ARG A 41 1.80 -9.87 5.05
N ALA A 42 1.32 -10.70 4.12
CA ALA A 42 0.82 -10.24 2.83
C ALA A 42 -0.28 -9.18 2.97
N GLU A 43 -1.22 -9.38 3.91
CA GLU A 43 -2.28 -8.42 4.21
C GLU A 43 -1.74 -7.09 4.74
N ARG A 44 -0.73 -7.12 5.62
CA ARG A 44 -0.08 -5.91 6.15
C ARG A 44 0.69 -5.16 5.07
N ASP A 45 1.36 -5.88 4.17
CA ASP A 45 2.13 -5.28 3.08
C ASP A 45 1.18 -4.62 2.07
N ARG A 46 0.03 -5.26 1.79
CA ARG A 46 -1.06 -4.66 1.01
C ARG A 46 -1.64 -3.41 1.67
N GLN A 47 -1.99 -3.48 2.96
CA GLN A 47 -2.51 -2.33 3.71
C GLN A 47 -1.52 -1.16 3.73
N SER A 48 -0.23 -1.44 3.90
CA SER A 48 0.82 -0.41 3.89
C SER A 48 0.92 0.32 2.55
N ARG A 49 0.73 -0.42 1.43
CA ARG A 49 0.65 0.17 0.08
C ARG A 49 -0.61 1.00 -0.12
N GLU A 50 -1.78 0.48 0.26
CA GLU A 50 -3.05 1.21 0.19
C GLU A 50 -2.99 2.53 0.97
N ASP A 51 -2.38 2.52 2.15
CA ASP A 51 -2.17 3.71 2.98
C ASP A 51 -1.22 4.71 2.30
N ALA A 52 -0.11 4.25 1.72
CA ALA A 52 0.83 5.11 0.99
C ALA A 52 0.16 5.77 -0.23
N TYR A 53 -0.60 5.01 -1.00
CA TYR A 53 -1.36 5.51 -2.15
C TYR A 53 -2.42 6.52 -1.74
N THR A 54 -3.13 6.25 -0.64
CA THR A 54 -4.15 7.16 -0.13
C THR A 54 -3.55 8.49 0.32
N LYS A 55 -2.41 8.45 1.04
CA LYS A 55 -1.67 9.67 1.45
C LYS A 55 -1.24 10.50 0.25
N PHE A 56 -0.66 9.88 -0.78
CA PHE A 56 -0.25 10.58 -1.99
C PHE A 56 -1.43 11.20 -2.74
N LEU A 57 -2.51 10.43 -2.95
CA LEU A 57 -3.70 10.94 -3.63
C LEU A 57 -4.38 12.08 -2.84
N ALA A 58 -4.33 12.05 -1.52
CA ALA A 58 -4.81 13.14 -0.68
C ALA A 58 -3.96 14.41 -0.85
N ALA A 59 -2.63 14.28 -0.83
CA ALA A 59 -1.71 15.40 -1.08
C ALA A 59 -1.87 15.98 -2.50
N ALA A 60 -1.97 15.12 -3.52
CA ALA A 60 -2.19 15.52 -4.91
C ALA A 60 -3.51 16.29 -5.11
N ARG A 61 -4.58 15.93 -4.39
CA ARG A 61 -5.86 16.66 -4.45
C ARG A 61 -5.76 18.07 -3.86
N ALA A 62 -4.83 18.32 -2.94
CA ALA A 62 -4.63 19.65 -2.35
C ALA A 62 -4.00 20.65 -3.34
N ILE A 63 -3.36 20.16 -4.41
CA ILE A 63 -2.68 20.98 -5.43
C ILE A 63 -3.66 21.53 -6.49
N LYS A 64 -4.91 21.03 -6.54
CA LYS A 64 -5.85 21.45 -7.58
C LYS A 64 -6.16 22.95 -7.54
N PRO A 65 -6.04 23.66 -8.67
CA PRO A 65 -6.38 25.07 -8.78
C PRO A 65 -7.88 25.28 -8.53
N GLY A 66 -8.18 26.33 -7.76
CA GLY A 66 -9.49 26.56 -7.15
C GLY A 66 -9.58 26.16 -5.67
N LYS A 67 -8.62 25.36 -5.17
CA LYS A 67 -8.36 25.15 -3.73
C LYS A 67 -7.04 25.73 -3.25
N GLN A 68 -6.23 26.27 -4.16
CA GLN A 68 -5.00 26.98 -3.81
C GLN A 68 -5.32 28.09 -2.81
N PRO A 69 -4.79 28.04 -1.58
CA PRO A 69 -4.86 29.15 -0.66
C PRO A 69 -4.11 30.31 -1.30
N THR A 70 -4.86 31.32 -1.74
CA THR A 70 -4.45 32.73 -1.70
C THR A 70 -2.95 32.99 -1.84
N ALA A 71 -2.43 33.16 -3.05
CA ALA A 71 -1.20 33.93 -3.36
C ALA A 71 0.02 33.79 -2.41
N ASP A 72 0.15 32.69 -1.65
CA ASP A 72 1.10 32.58 -0.55
C ASP A 72 2.19 31.56 -0.95
N PRO A 73 3.42 32.03 -1.22
CA PRO A 73 4.55 31.17 -1.58
C PRO A 73 4.81 30.06 -0.55
N SER A 74 4.53 30.32 0.73
CA SER A 74 4.74 29.35 1.81
C SER A 74 3.76 28.17 1.74
N ALA A 75 2.54 28.41 1.26
CA ALA A 75 1.54 27.36 1.06
C ALA A 75 1.90 26.45 -0.12
N THR A 76 2.47 27.02 -1.19
CA THR A 76 2.98 26.28 -2.35
C THR A 76 4.16 25.38 -1.98
N GLU A 77 5.11 25.91 -1.20
CA GLU A 77 6.27 25.15 -0.72
C GLU A 77 5.85 24.00 0.21
N SER A 78 4.93 24.26 1.14
CA SER A 78 4.35 23.24 2.01
C SER A 78 3.64 22.13 1.24
N ALA A 79 2.83 22.48 0.23
CA ALA A 79 2.16 21.50 -0.62
C ALA A 79 3.15 20.64 -1.43
N SER A 80 4.21 21.25 -1.96
CA SER A 80 5.27 20.53 -2.67
C SER A 80 6.02 19.56 -1.75
N THR A 81 6.29 19.96 -0.51
CA THR A 81 6.97 19.14 0.50
C THR A 81 6.12 17.95 0.90
N ALA A 82 4.83 18.18 1.19
CA ALA A 82 3.88 17.12 1.52
C ALA A 82 3.71 16.11 0.39
N LEU A 83 3.73 16.56 -0.87
CA LEU A 83 3.65 15.67 -2.03
C LEU A 83 4.91 14.80 -2.18
N ARG A 84 6.10 15.38 -1.99
CA ARG A 84 7.37 14.63 -2.04
C ARG A 84 7.49 13.63 -0.90
N GLU A 85 7.07 14.01 0.31
CA GLU A 85 7.04 13.09 1.46
C GLU A 85 6.09 11.91 1.21
N ALA A 86 4.90 12.17 0.65
CA ALA A 86 3.96 11.12 0.29
C ALA A 86 4.49 10.24 -0.86
N ALA A 87 5.25 10.80 -1.80
CA ALA A 87 5.90 10.03 -2.87
C ALA A 87 6.99 9.10 -2.32
N ALA A 88 7.80 9.56 -1.37
CA ALA A 88 8.81 8.72 -0.73
C ALA A 88 8.21 7.47 -0.05
N HIS A 89 6.99 7.56 0.47
CA HIS A 89 6.27 6.38 0.97
C HIS A 89 5.92 5.40 -0.14
N ILE A 90 5.56 5.86 -1.34
CA ILE A 90 5.29 5.00 -2.49
C ILE A 90 6.59 4.33 -2.96
N GLU A 91 7.69 5.08 -3.03
CA GLU A 91 9.00 4.54 -3.43
C GLU A 91 9.46 3.41 -2.50
N LEU A 92 9.15 3.51 -1.20
CA LEU A 92 9.49 2.48 -0.22
C LEU A 92 8.69 1.18 -0.41
N TYR A 93 7.40 1.27 -0.74
CA TYR A 93 6.51 0.11 -0.79
C TYR A 93 6.28 -0.45 -2.21
N SER A 94 6.46 0.37 -3.24
CA SER A 94 6.19 0.03 -4.65
C SER A 94 7.21 0.72 -5.58
N PRO A 95 8.47 0.24 -5.59
CA PRO A 95 9.56 0.85 -6.35
C PRO A 95 9.33 0.86 -7.86
N ASP A 96 8.56 -0.11 -8.39
CA ASP A 96 8.24 -0.19 -9.82
C ASP A 96 7.40 1.01 -10.30
N LEU A 97 6.66 1.66 -9.40
CA LEU A 97 5.92 2.89 -9.69
C LEU A 97 6.80 4.14 -9.66
N ALA A 98 7.93 4.09 -8.96
CA ALA A 98 8.81 5.24 -8.72
C ALA A 98 9.45 5.76 -10.02
N GLU A 99 10.01 4.85 -10.82
CA GLU A 99 10.81 5.21 -12.00
C GLU A 99 9.97 5.71 -13.20
N GLY A 100 8.64 5.57 -13.16
CA GLY A 100 7.77 5.96 -14.27
C GLY A 100 6.58 6.80 -13.85
N PRO A 101 5.42 6.19 -13.53
CA PRO A 101 4.17 6.93 -13.32
C PRO A 101 4.25 7.97 -12.18
N LEU A 102 4.98 7.67 -11.10
CA LEU A 102 5.13 8.56 -9.95
C LEU A 102 5.98 9.78 -10.30
N ALA A 103 7.15 9.57 -10.91
CA ALA A 103 8.04 10.65 -11.35
C ALA A 103 7.33 11.60 -12.35
N VAL A 104 6.55 11.06 -13.28
CA VAL A 104 5.77 11.87 -14.24
C VAL A 104 4.71 12.71 -13.53
N ALA A 105 4.01 12.15 -12.54
CA ALA A 105 3.02 12.88 -11.76
C ALA A 105 3.65 13.98 -10.90
N LEU A 106 4.81 13.72 -10.29
CA LEU A 106 5.57 14.71 -9.53
C LEU A 106 6.04 15.86 -10.41
N ALA A 107 6.63 15.56 -11.57
CA ALA A 107 7.09 16.59 -12.51
C ALA A 107 5.94 17.48 -13.01
N ALA A 108 4.77 16.89 -13.30
CA ALA A 108 3.58 17.65 -13.68
C ALA A 108 3.05 18.51 -12.53
N ALA A 109 3.08 18.00 -11.30
CA ALA A 109 2.70 18.76 -10.11
C ALA A 109 3.64 19.95 -9.85
N GLU A 110 4.95 19.74 -9.97
CA GLU A 110 5.95 20.81 -9.83
C GLU A 110 5.75 21.90 -10.88
N ARG A 111 5.53 21.52 -12.14
CA ARG A 111 5.20 22.47 -13.21
C ARG A 111 3.98 23.32 -12.85
N LEU A 112 2.90 22.69 -12.41
CA LEU A 112 1.68 23.40 -12.00
C LEU A 112 1.92 24.35 -10.81
N LEU A 113 2.75 23.96 -9.85
CA LEU A 113 3.11 24.78 -8.68
C LEU A 113 4.08 25.93 -9.00
N THR A 114 4.90 25.80 -10.04
CA THR A 114 5.83 26.85 -10.49
C THR A 114 5.20 27.92 -11.36
N LEU A 115 3.95 27.74 -11.82
CA LEU A 115 3.26 28.73 -12.61
C LEU A 115 3.01 30.02 -11.81
N PRO A 116 3.09 31.22 -12.44
CA PRO A 116 2.96 32.47 -11.73
C PRO A 116 1.59 32.60 -11.06
N LEU A 117 1.57 32.84 -9.75
CA LEU A 117 0.34 33.02 -8.95
C LEU A 117 -0.54 34.18 -9.44
N ALA A 118 0.02 35.12 -10.19
CA ALA A 118 -0.70 36.24 -10.79
C ALA A 118 -1.44 35.88 -12.10
N MET A 119 -1.22 34.68 -12.66
CA MET A 119 -1.98 34.23 -13.82
C MET A 119 -3.41 33.86 -13.41
N SER A 120 -4.38 34.31 -14.20
CA SER A 120 -5.76 33.85 -14.05
C SER A 120 -5.83 32.32 -14.15
N PRO A 121 -6.64 31.62 -13.34
CA PRO A 121 -6.87 30.18 -13.49
C PRO A 121 -7.48 29.82 -14.86
N SER A 122 -8.02 30.80 -15.60
CA SER A 122 -8.47 30.62 -16.98
C SER A 122 -7.36 30.76 -18.03
N ALA A 123 -6.13 31.09 -17.64
CA ALA A 123 -5.02 31.25 -18.56
C ALA A 123 -4.70 29.91 -19.26
N PRO A 124 -4.42 29.92 -20.57
CA PRO A 124 -4.18 28.70 -21.33
C PRO A 124 -3.01 27.87 -20.78
N ALA A 125 -1.96 28.52 -20.28
CA ALA A 125 -0.82 27.85 -19.64
C ALA A 125 -1.20 27.10 -18.34
N VAL A 126 -2.11 27.66 -17.55
CA VAL A 126 -2.59 27.04 -16.31
C VAL A 126 -3.46 25.82 -16.63
N ARG A 127 -4.38 25.95 -17.60
CA ARG A 127 -5.24 24.85 -18.05
C ARG A 127 -4.44 23.69 -18.66
N GLU A 128 -3.38 23.99 -19.40
CA GLU A 128 -2.52 22.94 -19.97
C GLU A 128 -1.77 22.19 -18.87
N ALA A 129 -1.17 22.90 -17.91
CA ALA A 129 -0.48 22.26 -16.79
C ALA A 129 -1.44 21.47 -15.88
N GLU A 130 -2.66 21.98 -15.66
CA GLU A 130 -3.74 21.24 -14.98
C GLU A 130 -4.06 19.93 -15.68
N ARG A 131 -4.20 19.99 -17.01
CA ARG A 131 -4.51 18.82 -17.82
C ARG A 131 -3.37 17.81 -17.81
N GLU A 132 -2.13 18.26 -17.97
CA GLU A 132 -0.94 17.41 -17.85
C GLU A 132 -0.92 16.69 -16.49
N PHE A 133 -1.18 17.43 -15.40
CA PHE A 133 -1.23 16.88 -14.05
C PHE A 133 -2.38 15.88 -13.86
N ASP A 134 -3.59 16.20 -14.32
CA ASP A 134 -4.75 15.30 -14.20
C ASP A 134 -4.56 14.02 -15.04
N GLU A 135 -3.97 14.13 -16.24
CA GLU A 135 -3.62 12.97 -17.08
C GLU A 135 -2.54 12.11 -16.42
N ALA A 136 -1.49 12.72 -15.86
CA ALA A 136 -0.45 12.00 -15.13
C ALA A 136 -1.00 11.30 -13.88
N LEU A 137 -1.83 11.99 -13.10
CA LEU A 137 -2.48 11.45 -11.91
C LEU A 137 -3.43 10.31 -12.25
N ALA A 138 -4.14 10.37 -13.37
CA ALA A 138 -5.00 9.30 -13.86
C ALA A 138 -4.20 8.07 -14.34
N LYS A 139 -3.01 8.26 -14.91
CA LYS A 139 -2.10 7.15 -15.24
C LYS A 139 -1.53 6.51 -13.98
N LEU A 140 -1.06 7.32 -13.03
CA LEU A 140 -0.55 6.83 -11.75
C LEU A 140 -1.62 6.06 -10.97
N ARG A 141 -2.87 6.55 -10.90
CA ARG A 141 -3.97 5.84 -10.23
C ARG A 141 -4.25 4.48 -10.86
N ARG A 142 -4.18 4.36 -12.19
CA ARG A 142 -4.32 3.07 -12.88
C ARG A 142 -3.17 2.12 -12.54
N ALA A 143 -1.94 2.64 -12.49
CA ALA A 143 -0.77 1.85 -12.12
C ALA A 143 -0.84 1.37 -10.65
N MET A 144 -1.24 2.25 -9.72
CA MET A 144 -1.49 1.89 -8.31
C MET A 144 -2.57 0.80 -8.19
N HIS A 145 -3.63 0.88 -8.98
CA HIS A 145 -4.69 -0.13 -8.95
C HIS A 145 -4.18 -1.49 -9.45
N SER A 146 -3.42 -1.52 -10.55
CA SER A 146 -2.77 -2.73 -11.06
C SER A 146 -1.82 -3.32 -10.02
N ASP A 147 -1.00 -2.49 -9.37
CA ASP A 147 -0.07 -2.94 -8.34
C ASP A 147 -0.79 -3.63 -7.17
N LEU A 148 -1.96 -3.13 -6.76
CA LEU A 148 -2.77 -3.77 -5.71
C LEU A 148 -3.45 -5.07 -6.17
N ASP A 149 -3.77 -5.21 -7.45
CA ASP A 149 -4.44 -6.40 -8.01
C ASP A 149 -3.43 -7.52 -8.33
N ASP A 150 -2.19 -7.16 -8.67
CA ASP A 150 -1.08 -8.08 -8.97
C ASP A 150 -0.35 -8.60 -7.70
N SER A 151 -0.81 -8.19 -6.51
CA SER A 151 -0.24 -8.46 -5.18
C SER A 151 -0.92 -9.57 -4.39
#